data_AF-A0A931VS38-F1
#
_entry.id   AF-A0A931VS38-F1
#
_cell.length_a   1.000
_cell.length_b   1.000
_cell.length_c   1.000
_cell.angle_alpha   90.00
_cell.angle_beta   90.00
_cell.angle_gamma   90.00
#
_symmetry.space_group_name_H-M   'P 1'
#
loop_
_entity.id
_entity.type
_entity.pdbx_description
1 polymer ?
#
loop_
_entity_poly.entity_id
_entity_poly.type
_entity_poly.pdbx_seq_one_letter_code
_entity_poly.pdbx_strand_id
1 'polypeptide(L)'
;MGRSEEYINEPLARHTTFRIGGPADRLVVPGDREDLIETVRACLRTRTPCFLLGRGSNTLVGDRGVRGIVIKNTGACLDLDVDGDTVRVGSSVPLQRLVRFCIGNNLEGMEYLYSVPGNVGGAVYMNAGRGIVENGFIADHLVCVEAFDGEGVRALTKEECGFGYRTSVFQRL
;
A
#
# COMPACT_ATOMS: atom_id res chain seq x y z
N MET A 1 7.75 -17.77 -7.51
CA MET A 1 6.78 -17.67 -6.41
C MET A 1 7.57 -17.61 -5.11
N GLY A 2 7.52 -16.48 -4.41
CA GLY A 2 8.29 -16.26 -3.18
C GLY A 2 7.52 -16.83 -2.00
N ARG A 3 8.20 -17.46 -1.02
CA ARG A 3 7.53 -17.94 0.19
C ARG A 3 7.27 -16.76 1.12
N SER A 4 6.05 -16.65 1.65
CA SER A 4 5.74 -15.71 2.73
C SER A 4 6.71 -15.83 3.91
N GLU A 5 7.08 -14.70 4.50
CA GLU A 5 7.88 -14.64 5.73
C GLU A 5 6.98 -14.37 6.93
N GLU A 6 7.25 -15.03 8.06
CA GLU A 6 6.48 -14.88 9.29
C GLU A 6 7.38 -14.61 10.48
N TYR A 7 6.96 -13.68 11.33
CA TYR A 7 7.67 -13.30 12.54
C TYR A 7 6.69 -13.27 13.72
N ILE A 8 7.14 -13.67 14.90
CA ILE A 8 6.35 -13.72 16.14
C ILE A 8 6.91 -12.68 17.11
N ASN A 9 6.04 -11.87 17.73
CA ASN A 9 6.43 -10.78 18.62
C ASN A 9 7.42 -9.77 17.99
N GLU A 10 7.26 -9.47 16.69
CA GLU A 10 8.20 -8.63 15.95
C GLU A 10 8.01 -7.14 16.28
N PRO A 11 9.06 -6.42 16.73
CA PRO A 11 8.96 -4.99 17.05
C PRO A 11 8.66 -4.14 15.82
N LEU A 12 7.49 -3.48 15.80
CA LEU A 12 7.07 -2.65 14.67
C LEU A 12 7.91 -1.38 14.48
N ALA A 13 8.72 -0.99 15.47
CA ALA A 13 9.75 0.03 15.31
C ALA A 13 10.72 -0.25 14.14
N ARG A 14 10.92 -1.51 13.74
CA ARG A 14 11.74 -1.87 12.55
C ARG A 14 11.00 -1.67 11.22
N HIS A 15 9.69 -1.44 11.27
CA HIS A 15 8.79 -1.43 10.11
C HIS A 15 8.08 -0.08 9.92
N THR A 16 8.31 0.90 10.79
CA THR A 16 7.80 2.28 10.68
C THR A 16 8.94 3.27 10.48
N THR A 17 8.69 4.37 9.77
CA THR A 17 9.72 5.40 9.55
C THR A 17 10.04 6.21 10.80
N PHE A 18 9.09 6.30 11.74
CA PHE A 18 9.30 6.90 13.06
C PHE A 18 10.24 6.09 13.94
N ARG A 19 10.50 4.81 13.59
CA ARG A 19 11.30 3.87 14.39
C ARG A 19 10.78 3.69 15.81
N ILE A 20 9.46 3.76 15.95
CA ILE A 20 8.70 3.56 17.20
C ILE A 20 7.63 2.51 16.93
N GLY A 21 7.32 1.70 17.93
CA GLY A 21 6.29 0.66 17.86
C GLY A 21 6.68 -0.60 18.61
N GLY A 22 5.78 -1.04 19.49
CA GLY A 22 5.88 -2.33 20.19
C GLY A 22 5.71 -3.54 19.28
N PRO A 23 5.65 -4.75 19.85
CA PRO A 23 5.59 -5.99 19.08
C PRO A 23 4.23 -6.21 18.39
N ALA A 24 4.23 -6.69 17.15
CA ALA A 24 3.06 -7.35 16.59
C ALA A 24 3.00 -8.80 17.09
N ASP A 25 1.83 -9.33 17.46
CA ASP A 25 1.73 -10.75 17.83
C ASP A 25 2.27 -11.64 16.71
N ARG A 26 1.86 -11.33 15.47
CA ARG A 26 2.43 -11.88 14.24
C ARG A 26 2.61 -10.79 13.19
N LEU A 27 3.73 -10.82 12.51
CA LEU A 27 3.98 -10.06 11.28
C LEU A 27 4.13 -11.06 10.14
N VAL A 28 3.35 -10.87 9.07
CA VAL A 28 3.43 -11.67 7.84
C VAL A 28 3.87 -10.75 6.70
N VAL A 29 4.86 -11.16 5.92
CA VAL A 29 5.27 -10.50 4.68
C VAL A 29 4.91 -11.44 3.52
N PRO A 30 3.79 -11.18 2.80
CA PRO A 30 3.40 -12.02 1.68
C PRO A 30 4.44 -12.01 0.55
N GLY A 31 4.69 -13.17 -0.05
CA GLY A 31 5.68 -13.34 -1.11
C GLY A 31 5.19 -12.93 -2.50
N ASP A 32 3.88 -13.00 -2.74
CA ASP A 32 3.21 -12.63 -3.99
C ASP A 32 1.74 -12.23 -3.76
N ARG A 33 1.03 -11.96 -4.87
CA ARG A 33 -0.37 -11.50 -4.85
C ARG A 33 -1.29 -12.53 -4.23
N GLU A 34 -1.11 -13.80 -4.59
CA GLU A 34 -1.92 -14.92 -4.11
C GLU A 34 -1.75 -15.09 -2.59
N ASP A 35 -0.50 -15.06 -2.10
CA ASP A 35 -0.19 -15.10 -0.67
C ASP A 35 -0.83 -13.91 0.08
N LEU A 36 -0.80 -12.71 -0.49
CA LEU A 36 -1.42 -11.53 0.12
C LEU A 36 -2.94 -11.70 0.25
N ILE A 37 -3.59 -12.14 -0.83
CA ILE A 37 -5.04 -12.37 -0.87
C ILE A 37 -5.44 -13.45 0.14
N GLU A 38 -4.72 -14.59 0.16
CA GLU A 38 -5.08 -15.67 1.09
C GLU A 38 -4.80 -15.28 2.54
N THR A 39 -3.75 -14.51 2.83
CA THR A 39 -3.49 -14.01 4.19
C THR A 39 -4.64 -13.13 4.67
N VAL A 40 -5.10 -12.19 3.85
CA VAL A 40 -6.24 -11.32 4.18
C VAL A 40 -7.52 -12.15 4.33
N ARG A 41 -7.80 -13.05 3.38
CA ARG A 41 -8.97 -13.94 3.42
C ARG A 41 -8.99 -14.82 4.66
N ALA A 42 -7.84 -15.36 5.06
CA ALA A 42 -7.71 -16.15 6.27
C ALA A 42 -8.08 -15.33 7.52
N CYS A 43 -7.57 -14.10 7.64
CA CYS A 43 -7.91 -13.20 8.75
C CYS A 43 -9.41 -12.91 8.83
N LEU A 44 -10.04 -12.64 7.69
CA LEU A 44 -11.49 -12.42 7.60
C LEU A 44 -12.29 -13.66 8.03
N ARG A 45 -11.93 -14.84 7.50
CA ARG A 45 -12.59 -16.12 7.78
C ARG A 45 -12.51 -16.52 9.26
N THR A 46 -11.38 -16.27 9.91
CA THR A 46 -11.17 -16.59 11.32
C THR A 46 -11.57 -15.44 12.27
N ARG A 47 -12.02 -14.30 11.72
CA ARG A 47 -12.26 -13.06 12.47
C ARG A 47 -11.05 -12.64 13.31
N THR A 48 -9.85 -12.94 12.81
CA THR A 48 -8.60 -12.51 13.46
C THR A 48 -8.36 -11.05 13.12
N PRO A 49 -8.20 -10.15 14.11
CA PRO A 49 -7.87 -8.76 13.83
C PRO A 49 -6.58 -8.69 13.00
N CYS A 50 -6.65 -7.97 11.88
CA CYS A 50 -5.48 -7.77 11.04
C CYS A 50 -5.30 -6.29 10.67
N PHE A 51 -4.05 -5.90 10.48
CA PHE A 51 -3.68 -4.54 10.07
C PHE A 51 -2.75 -4.62 8.86
N LEU A 52 -3.14 -4.00 7.76
CA LEU A 52 -2.34 -3.94 6.54
C LEU A 52 -1.34 -2.77 6.65
N LEU A 53 -0.05 -3.09 6.61
CA LEU A 53 1.05 -2.14 6.73
C LEU A 53 1.83 -2.07 5.41
N GLY A 54 1.98 -0.87 4.85
CA GLY A 54 2.91 -0.63 3.74
C GLY A 54 4.35 -0.46 4.23
N ARG A 55 5.00 0.65 3.82
CA ARG A 55 6.33 1.03 4.33
C ARG A 55 6.32 1.67 5.73
N GLY A 56 5.15 1.86 6.34
CA GLY A 56 5.00 2.47 7.66
C GLY A 56 5.41 3.94 7.74
N SER A 57 5.33 4.68 6.63
CA SER A 57 5.66 6.10 6.56
C SER A 57 4.58 7.04 7.12
N ASN A 58 3.38 6.51 7.34
CA ASN A 58 2.22 7.26 7.86
C ASN A 58 1.52 6.48 8.99
N THR A 59 2.30 5.79 9.83
CA THR A 59 1.76 4.96 10.91
C THR A 59 2.57 5.15 12.18
N LEU A 60 1.89 5.54 13.26
CA LEU A 60 2.45 5.62 14.59
C LEU A 60 1.91 4.46 15.43
N VAL A 61 2.80 3.57 15.85
CA VAL A 61 2.46 2.39 16.65
C VAL A 61 2.87 2.64 18.10
N GLY A 62 1.98 2.40 19.05
CA GLY A 62 2.29 2.54 20.47
C GLY A 62 3.20 1.41 21.00
N ASP A 63 3.80 1.60 22.18
CA ASP A 63 4.75 0.64 22.77
C ASP A 63 4.12 -0.71 23.15
N ARG A 64 2.79 -0.75 23.31
CA ARG A 64 2.03 -2.00 23.51
C ARG A 64 1.89 -2.83 22.23
N GLY A 65 2.28 -2.30 21.08
CA GLY A 65 2.28 -3.00 19.81
C GLY A 65 0.88 -3.22 19.22
N VAL A 66 0.74 -4.28 18.43
CA VAL A 66 -0.49 -4.60 17.69
C VAL A 66 -0.88 -6.06 17.96
N ARG A 67 -2.13 -6.26 18.42
CA ARG A 67 -2.72 -7.58 18.62
C ARG A 67 -3.23 -8.15 17.30
N GLY A 68 -3.10 -9.45 17.10
CA GLY A 68 -3.50 -10.13 15.86
C GLY A 68 -2.39 -10.14 14.80
N ILE A 69 -2.74 -9.96 13.54
CA ILE A 69 -1.82 -10.13 12.41
C ILE A 69 -1.53 -8.79 11.73
N VAL A 70 -0.26 -8.38 11.70
CA VAL A 70 0.18 -7.30 10.81
C VAL A 70 0.60 -7.91 9.48
N ILE A 71 -0.05 -7.51 8.39
CA ILE A 71 0.27 -7.95 7.04
C ILE A 71 1.09 -6.85 6.39
N LYS A 72 2.39 -7.09 6.15
CA LYS A 72 3.28 -6.09 5.56
C LYS A 72 3.38 -6.27 4.05
N ASN A 73 2.67 -5.41 3.32
CA ASN A 73 2.65 -5.41 1.86
C ASN A 73 3.87 -4.66 1.30
N THR A 74 5.02 -5.35 1.30
CA THR A 74 6.26 -4.88 0.67
C THR A 74 6.97 -5.93 -0.19
N GLY A 75 6.62 -7.22 -0.04
CA GLY A 75 7.20 -8.33 -0.79
C GLY A 75 6.35 -8.76 -2.00
N ALA A 76 5.03 -8.67 -1.90
CA ALA A 76 4.07 -9.00 -2.96
C ALA A 76 3.80 -7.82 -3.90
N CYS A 77 3.24 -8.05 -5.09
CA CYS A 77 2.76 -7.00 -6.01
C CYS A 77 3.83 -5.91 -6.28
N LEU A 78 4.98 -6.33 -6.79
CA LEU A 78 6.13 -5.46 -7.10
C LEU A 78 6.30 -5.18 -8.60
N ASP A 79 5.35 -5.64 -9.41
CA ASP A 79 5.38 -5.50 -10.86
C ASP A 79 5.15 -4.05 -11.28
N LEU A 80 5.88 -3.63 -12.32
CA LEU A 80 5.64 -2.40 -13.07
C LEU A 80 5.67 -2.76 -14.54
N ASP A 81 4.66 -2.30 -15.27
CA ASP A 81 4.53 -2.50 -16.70
C ASP A 81 3.95 -1.24 -17.34
N VAL A 82 4.27 -1.01 -18.62
CA VAL A 82 3.82 0.16 -19.36
C VAL A 82 3.26 -0.25 -20.71
N ASP A 83 2.10 0.28 -21.05
CA ASP A 83 1.46 0.14 -22.35
C ASP A 83 1.03 1.53 -22.84
N GLY A 84 1.74 2.06 -23.83
CA GLY A 84 1.57 3.43 -24.29
C GLY A 84 1.81 4.45 -23.18
N ASP A 85 0.74 5.14 -22.78
CA ASP A 85 0.72 6.14 -21.71
C ASP A 85 0.21 5.60 -20.36
N THR A 86 -0.15 4.31 -20.32
CA THR A 86 -0.77 3.68 -19.16
C THR A 86 0.23 2.80 -18.42
N VAL A 87 0.39 3.06 -17.12
CA VAL A 87 1.28 2.28 -16.24
C VAL A 87 0.45 1.39 -15.33
N ARG A 88 0.68 0.07 -15.41
CA ARG A 88 0.17 -0.87 -14.41
C ARG A 88 1.23 -1.08 -13.34
N VAL A 89 0.88 -0.81 -12.09
CA VAL A 89 1.83 -0.81 -10.97
C VAL A 89 1.28 -1.55 -9.77
N GLY A 90 2.09 -2.44 -9.21
CA GLY A 90 1.75 -3.18 -8.01
C GLY A 90 1.77 -2.33 -6.73
N SER A 91 0.92 -2.70 -5.77
CA SER A 91 0.68 -1.92 -4.54
C SER A 91 1.89 -1.79 -3.61
N SER A 92 2.88 -2.69 -3.70
CA SER A 92 4.11 -2.61 -2.89
C SER A 92 5.20 -1.75 -3.50
N VAL A 93 5.05 -1.35 -4.77
CA VAL A 93 6.05 -0.55 -5.47
C VAL A 93 6.29 0.77 -4.72
N PRO A 94 7.55 1.10 -4.37
CA PRO A 94 7.86 2.40 -3.78
C PRO A 94 7.51 3.54 -4.75
N LEU A 95 6.94 4.65 -4.25
CA LEU A 95 6.59 5.79 -5.10
C LEU A 95 7.79 6.33 -5.89
N GLN A 96 8.98 6.34 -5.28
CA GLN A 96 10.22 6.75 -5.95
C GLN A 96 10.52 5.87 -7.18
N ARG A 97 10.23 4.57 -7.10
CA ARG A 97 10.45 3.61 -8.19
C ARG A 97 9.43 3.85 -9.31
N LEU A 98 8.17 4.07 -8.97
CA LEU A 98 7.13 4.42 -9.94
C LEU A 98 7.51 5.70 -10.70
N VAL A 99 7.84 6.79 -9.98
CA VAL A 99 8.17 8.07 -10.62
C VAL A 99 9.38 7.96 -11.54
N ARG A 100 10.45 7.28 -11.11
CA ARG A 100 11.62 7.03 -11.99
C ARG A 100 11.26 6.18 -13.21
N PHE A 101 10.37 5.20 -13.04
CA PHE A 101 9.90 4.36 -14.14
C PHE A 101 9.10 5.18 -15.16
N CYS A 102 8.21 6.07 -14.72
CA CYS A 102 7.50 6.99 -15.60
C CYS A 102 8.47 7.90 -16.38
N ILE A 103 9.41 8.55 -15.68
CA ILE A 103 10.42 9.42 -16.30
C ILE A 103 11.24 8.64 -17.36
N GLY A 104 11.66 7.42 -17.04
CA GLY A 104 12.42 6.56 -17.96
C GLY A 104 11.64 6.15 -19.22
N ASN A 105 10.31 6.22 -19.18
CA ASN A 105 9.42 5.95 -20.32
C ASN A 105 8.82 7.23 -20.94
N ASN A 106 9.39 8.41 -20.64
CA ASN A 106 8.92 9.71 -21.12
C ASN A 106 7.46 10.03 -20.72
N LEU A 107 7.02 9.54 -19.55
CA LEU A 107 5.73 9.88 -18.95
C LEU A 107 5.95 10.91 -17.85
N GLU A 108 5.24 12.03 -17.94
CA GLU A 108 5.33 13.19 -17.05
C GLU A 108 4.11 13.34 -16.13
N GLY A 109 4.23 14.22 -15.14
CA GLY A 109 3.11 14.68 -14.31
C GLY A 109 3.05 14.10 -12.90
N MET A 110 3.87 13.10 -12.56
CA MET A 110 3.91 12.51 -11.21
C MET A 110 5.20 12.83 -10.43
N GLU A 111 6.03 13.74 -10.92
CA GLU A 111 7.36 14.06 -10.38
C GLU A 111 7.30 14.50 -8.91
N TYR A 112 6.25 15.24 -8.55
CA TYR A 112 6.01 15.75 -7.20
C TYR A 112 5.87 14.64 -6.15
N LEU A 113 5.45 13.43 -6.56
CA LEU A 113 5.34 12.27 -5.69
C LEU A 113 6.70 11.64 -5.36
N TYR A 114 7.78 12.01 -6.05
CA TYR A 114 9.11 11.43 -5.83
C TYR A 114 9.57 11.56 -4.38
N SER A 115 9.26 12.70 -3.75
CA SER A 115 9.63 12.98 -2.36
C SER A 115 8.67 12.39 -1.33
N VAL A 116 7.55 11.81 -1.74
CA VAL A 116 6.56 11.22 -0.83
C VAL A 116 7.03 9.83 -0.39
N PRO A 117 7.26 9.60 0.91
CA PRO A 117 7.68 8.29 1.40
C PRO A 117 6.48 7.33 1.42
N GLY A 118 6.66 6.13 0.88
CA GLY A 118 5.61 5.11 0.90
C GLY A 118 5.68 4.17 -0.29
N ASN A 119 4.65 3.36 -0.42
CA ASN A 119 4.37 2.54 -1.58
C ASN A 119 3.05 2.98 -2.24
N VAL A 120 2.80 2.52 -3.46
CA VAL A 120 1.62 2.90 -4.26
C VAL A 120 0.32 2.58 -3.53
N GLY A 121 0.20 1.41 -2.88
CA GLY A 121 -1.01 1.04 -2.14
C GLY A 121 -1.32 2.02 -1.00
N GLY A 122 -0.33 2.38 -0.19
CA GLY A 122 -0.49 3.39 0.86
C GLY A 122 -0.77 4.78 0.29
N ALA A 123 -0.22 5.11 -0.88
CA ALA A 123 -0.47 6.36 -1.56
C ALA A 123 -1.91 6.47 -2.05
N VAL A 124 -2.45 5.42 -2.66
CA VAL A 124 -3.86 5.30 -3.05
C VAL A 124 -4.75 5.38 -1.82
N TYR A 125 -4.46 4.59 -0.77
CA TYR A 125 -5.23 4.60 0.48
C TYR A 125 -5.37 6.02 1.08
N MET A 126 -4.30 6.82 1.03
CA MET A 126 -4.26 8.17 1.60
C MET A 126 -4.61 9.28 0.62
N ASN A 127 -4.86 8.99 -0.66
CA ASN A 127 -4.78 9.98 -1.74
C ASN A 127 -3.55 10.90 -1.57
N ALA A 128 -2.36 10.29 -1.62
CA ALA A 128 -1.11 10.98 -1.37
C ALA A 128 -0.83 12.03 -2.45
N GLY A 129 -0.14 13.10 -2.06
CA GLY A 129 0.11 14.26 -2.90
C GLY A 129 0.91 15.30 -2.11
N ARG A 130 1.28 16.42 -2.73
CA ARG A 130 2.03 17.50 -2.04
C ARG A 130 1.19 18.72 -1.65
N GLY A 131 -0.13 18.59 -1.64
CA GLY A 131 -1.04 19.62 -1.11
C GLY A 131 -0.92 20.94 -1.89
N ILE A 132 -1.19 22.07 -1.24
CA ILE A 132 -1.39 23.40 -1.84
C ILE A 132 -0.22 23.88 -2.72
N VAL A 133 1.00 23.40 -2.50
CA VAL A 133 2.20 23.85 -3.25
C VAL A 133 2.20 23.38 -4.70
N GLU A 134 1.66 22.19 -4.97
CA GLU A 134 1.59 21.63 -6.34
C GLU A 134 0.17 21.26 -6.78
N ASN A 135 -0.80 21.27 -5.85
CA ASN A 135 -2.19 20.85 -6.05
C ASN A 135 -2.38 19.48 -6.72
N GLY A 136 -1.36 18.62 -6.67
CA GLY A 136 -1.36 17.29 -7.27
C GLY A 136 -1.51 16.17 -6.26
N PHE A 137 -2.32 15.18 -6.62
CA PHE A 137 -2.56 13.92 -5.91
C PHE A 137 -2.38 12.72 -6.84
N ILE A 138 -2.04 11.56 -6.28
CA ILE A 138 -1.93 10.32 -7.04
C ILE A 138 -3.21 10.00 -7.83
N ALA A 139 -4.38 10.36 -7.31
CA ALA A 139 -5.66 10.18 -7.99
C ALA A 139 -5.79 10.99 -9.30
N ASP A 140 -4.98 12.03 -9.52
CA ASP A 140 -5.04 12.85 -10.74
C ASP A 140 -4.62 12.06 -11.99
N HIS A 141 -3.82 11.01 -11.82
CA HIS A 141 -3.32 10.13 -12.87
C HIS A 141 -3.92 8.71 -12.81
N LEU A 142 -4.90 8.50 -11.93
CA LEU A 142 -5.45 7.18 -11.69
C LEU A 142 -6.56 6.85 -12.71
N VAL A 143 -6.40 5.72 -13.40
CA VAL A 143 -7.46 5.13 -14.24
C VAL A 143 -8.38 4.24 -13.42
N CYS A 144 -7.82 3.25 -12.71
CA CYS A 144 -8.57 2.35 -11.83
C CYS A 144 -7.68 1.74 -10.74
N VAL A 145 -8.30 1.11 -9.74
CA VAL A 145 -7.63 0.34 -8.68
C VAL A 145 -8.19 -1.07 -8.65
N GLU A 146 -7.34 -2.08 -8.79
CA GLU A 146 -7.70 -3.46 -8.43
C GLU A 146 -7.58 -3.65 -6.92
N ALA A 147 -8.71 -3.87 -6.25
CA ALA A 147 -8.78 -4.07 -4.80
C ALA A 147 -9.41 -5.43 -4.47
N PHE A 148 -8.95 -6.07 -3.41
CA PHE A 148 -9.57 -7.27 -2.85
C PHE A 148 -10.62 -6.86 -1.81
N ASP A 149 -11.88 -7.24 -2.01
CA ASP A 149 -13.01 -6.86 -1.15
C ASP A 149 -13.34 -7.89 -0.05
N GLY A 150 -12.52 -8.94 0.07
CA GLY A 150 -12.75 -10.05 0.99
C GLY A 150 -13.32 -11.29 0.32
N GLU A 151 -14.00 -11.15 -0.82
CA GLU A 151 -14.51 -12.25 -1.62
C GLU A 151 -13.65 -12.43 -2.88
N GLY A 152 -13.42 -11.34 -3.61
CA GLY A 152 -12.72 -11.34 -4.88
C GLY A 152 -11.95 -10.04 -5.15
N VAL A 153 -11.22 -10.03 -6.26
CA VAL A 153 -10.56 -8.81 -6.75
C VAL A 153 -11.52 -8.10 -7.68
N ARG A 154 -11.75 -6.81 -7.44
CA ARG A 154 -12.59 -5.93 -8.27
C ARG A 154 -11.80 -4.72 -8.70
N ALA A 155 -12.00 -4.30 -9.95
CA ALA A 155 -11.50 -3.03 -10.44
C ALA A 155 -12.49 -1.93 -10.04
N LEU A 156 -12.00 -0.90 -9.36
CA LEU A 156 -12.74 0.28 -8.96
C LEU A 156 -12.31 1.45 -9.84
N THR A 157 -13.26 2.21 -10.38
CA THR A 157 -12.96 3.47 -11.07
C THR A 157 -12.48 4.54 -10.08
N LYS A 158 -11.94 5.65 -10.60
CA LYS A 158 -11.57 6.82 -9.80
C LYS A 158 -12.75 7.35 -8.98
N GLU A 159 -13.95 7.38 -9.56
CA GLU A 159 -15.18 7.85 -8.91
C GLU A 159 -15.58 6.92 -7.76
N GLU A 160 -15.55 5.60 -7.98
CA GLU A 160 -15.86 4.60 -6.96
C GLU A 160 -14.86 4.63 -5.79
N CYS A 161 -13.60 5.01 -6.05
CA CYS A 161 -12.60 5.20 -5.00
C CYS A 161 -12.87 6.42 -4.09
N GLY A 162 -13.76 7.34 -4.49
CA GLY A 162 -14.25 8.42 -3.63
C GLY A 162 -13.17 9.34 -3.07
N PHE A 163 -12.17 9.69 -3.88
CA PHE A 163 -11.04 10.50 -3.42
C PHE A 163 -11.44 11.92 -3.00
N GLY A 164 -10.81 12.39 -1.92
CA GLY A 164 -10.83 13.78 -1.48
C GLY A 164 -9.48 14.18 -0.89
N TYR A 165 -9.43 15.33 -0.22
CA TYR A 165 -8.20 15.75 0.46
C TYR A 165 -7.79 14.75 1.54
N ARG A 166 -6.71 14.00 1.29
CA ARG A 166 -6.16 12.97 2.18
C ARG A 166 -7.12 11.83 2.54
N THR A 167 -8.15 11.59 1.72
CA THR A 167 -9.19 10.58 1.97
C THR A 167 -9.52 9.76 0.74
N SER A 168 -9.95 8.52 0.96
CA SER A 168 -10.45 7.58 -0.04
C SER A 168 -11.50 6.67 0.61
N VAL A 169 -12.25 5.93 -0.22
CA VAL A 169 -13.21 4.92 0.27
C VAL A 169 -12.52 3.85 1.13
N PHE A 170 -11.26 3.51 0.85
CA PHE A 170 -10.50 2.48 1.56
C PHE A 170 -10.28 2.76 3.05
N GLN A 171 -10.48 4.01 3.49
CA GLN A 171 -10.39 4.40 4.90
C GLN A 171 -11.69 4.14 5.69
N ARG A 172 -12.78 3.82 4.99
CA ARG A 172 -14.14 3.74 5.55
C ARG A 172 -14.75 2.34 5.43
N LEU A 173 -14.06 1.43 4.74
CA LEU A 173 -14.45 0.04 4.54
C LEU A 173 -13.97 -0.84 5.70
#